data_AF-R9J2M9-F1
#
_entry.id   AF-R9J2M9-F1
#
_cell.length_a   1.000
_cell.length_b   1.000
_cell.length_c   1.000
_cell.angle_alpha   90.00
_cell.angle_beta   90.00
_cell.angle_gamma   90.00
#
_symmetry.space_group_name_H-M   'P 1'
#
loop_
_entity.id
_entity.type
_entity.pdbx_description
1 polymer ?
#
loop_
_entity_poly.entity_id
_entity_poly.type
_entity_poly.pdbx_seq_one_letter_code
_entity_poly.pdbx_strand_id
1 'polypeptide(L)' 'MPEISLFYGIRVTMYYDDHNSPHFHAELGIIKGWEAIE' A
#
# COMPACT_ATOMS: atom_id res chain seq x y z
N MET A 1 -0.71 4.67 -9.66
CA MET A 1 -1.53 4.92 -8.46
C MET A 1 -0.58 5.40 -7.35
N PRO A 2 -0.54 6.71 -7.02
CA PRO A 2 0.28 7.20 -5.91
C PRO A 2 -0.02 6.46 -4.60
N GLU A 3 1.03 6.23 -3.81
CA GLU A 3 0.92 5.68 -2.45
C GLU A 3 0.46 6.77 -1.49
N ILE A 4 -0.55 6.45 -0.68
CA ILE A 4 -1.12 7.37 0.30
C ILE A 4 -0.91 6.91 1.74
N SER A 5 -0.58 5.63 1.96
CA SER A 5 -0.34 5.06 3.28
C SER A 5 0.47 3.76 3.22
N LEU A 6 1.33 3.56 4.22
CA LEU A 6 2.07 2.32 4.45
C LEU A 6 2.05 1.98 5.94
N PHE A 7 1.42 0.85 6.30
CA PHE A 7 1.31 0.39 7.69
C PHE A 7 1.22 -1.13 7.75
N TYR A 8 1.84 -1.78 8.74
CA TYR A 8 1.87 -3.25 8.88
C TYR A 8 2.25 -4.02 7.59
N GLY A 9 3.00 -3.38 6.67
CA GLY A 9 3.36 -3.96 5.36
C GLY A 9 2.24 -3.92 4.32
N ILE A 10 1.12 -3.27 4.62
CA ILE A 10 0.05 -2.99 3.68
C ILE A 10 0.35 -1.65 3.02
N ARG A 11 0.53 -1.68 1.71
CA ARG A 11 0.68 -0.50 0.86
C ARG A 11 -0.68 -0.13 0.29
N VAL A 12 -1.12 1.09 0.54
CA VAL A 12 -2.39 1.62 0.00
C VAL A 12 -2.10 2.64 -1.08
N THR A 13 -2.62 2.42 -2.28
CA THR A 13 -2.52 3.36 -3.39
C THR A 13 -3.90 3.77 -3.89
N MET A 14 -3.98 4.97 -4.46
CA MET A 14 -5.20 5.51 -5.04
C MET A 14 -4.83 6.32 -6.27
N TYR A 15 -5.65 6.28 -7.32
CA TYR A 15 -5.53 7.21 -8.43
C TYR A 15 -6.80 8.06 -8.49
N TYR A 16 -6.64 9.35 -8.18
CA TYR A 16 -7.77 10.28 -8.03
C TYR A 16 -8.47 10.64 -9.35
N ASP A 17 -7.80 10.40 -10.48
CA ASP A 17 -8.20 10.86 -11.82
C ASP A 17 -8.56 9.68 -12.76
N ASP A 18 -8.78 8.48 -12.21
CA ASP A 18 -9.23 7.30 -12.93
C ASP A 18 -10.71 7.08 -12.61
N HIS A 19 -11.45 6.58 -13.59
CA HIS A 19 -12.89 6.69 -13.70
C HIS A 19 -13.67 6.36 -12.41
N ASN A 20 -14.76 7.11 -12.19
CA ASN A 20 -15.61 7.02 -11.01
C ASN A 20 -16.14 5.58 -10.77
N SER A 21 -16.24 5.10 -9.52
CA SER A 21 -15.91 5.78 -8.26
C SER A 21 -14.44 5.60 -7.86
N PRO A 22 -13.86 6.58 -7.13
CA PRO A 22 -12.52 6.46 -6.60
C PRO A 22 -12.41 5.22 -5.71
N HIS A 23 -11.43 4.37 -5.95
CA HIS A 23 -11.20 3.14 -5.19
C HIS A 23 -9.75 3.02 -4.73
N PHE A 24 -9.57 2.36 -3.60
CA PHE A 24 -8.26 2.05 -3.04
C PHE A 24 -7.75 0.71 -3.57
N HIS A 25 -6.45 0.64 -3.80
CA HIS A 25 -5.74 -0.62 -4.00
C HIS A 25 -4.92 -0.90 -2.75
N ALA A 26 -5.08 -2.09 -2.18
CA ALA A 26 -4.31 -2.56 -1.04
C ALA A 26 -3.43 -3.73 -1.47
N GLU A 27 -2.11 -3.56 -1.32
CA GLU A 27 -1.12 -4.57 -1.63
C GLU A 27 -0.44 -5.01 -0.33
N LEU A 28 -0.37 -6.32 -0.09
CA LEU A 28 0.46 -6.86 0.98
C LEU A 28 1.92 -6.92 0.49
N GLY A 29 2.72 -5.94 0.89
CA GLY A 29 4.16 -5.97 0.73
C GLY A 29 4.79 -6.71 1.89
N ILE A 30 5.57 -7.76 1.60
CA ILE A 30 6.53 -8.25 2.60
C ILE A 30 7.56 -7.14 2.78
N ILE A 31 7.46 -6.41 3.90
CA ILE A 31 8.52 -5.48 4.28
C ILE A 31 9.74 -6.34 4.63
N LYS A 32 10.74 -6.36 3.74
CA LYS A 32 12.09 -6.84 4.04
C LYS A 32 12.74 -5.87 5.03
N GLY A 33 12.29 -5.93 6.28
CA GLY A 33 12.79 -5.11 7.38
C GLY A 33 12.62 -5.78 8.74
N TRP A 34 11.89 -6.89 8.81
CA TRP A 34 11.93 -7.79 9.96
C TRP A 34 13.06 -8.79 9.77
N GLU A 35 14.31 -8.34 9.92
CA GLU A 35 15.34 -9.28 10.33
C GLU A 35 14.92 -9.77 11.71
N ALA A 36 14.60 -11.05 11.83
CA ALA A 36 14.43 -11.68 13.12
C ALA A 36 15.76 -11.47 13.86
N ILE A 37 15.76 -10.56 14.82
CA ILE A 37 16.76 -10.52 15.88
C ILE A 37 16.63 -11.87 16.60
N GLU A 38 17.56 -12.78 16.30
CA GLU A 38 17.83 -13.95 17.13
C GLU A 38 18.32 -13.52 18.53
#